data_AF-A0A0E3UV52-F1
#
_entry.id   AF-A0A0E3UV52-F1
#
_cell.length_a   1.000
_cell.length_b   1.000
_cell.length_c   1.000
_cell.angle_alpha   90.00
_cell.angle_beta   90.00
_cell.angle_gamma   90.00
#
_symmetry.space_group_name_H-M   'P 1'
#
loop_
_entity.id
_entity.type
_entity.pdbx_description
1 polymer ?
#
loop_
_entity_poly.entity_id
_entity_poly.type
_entity_poly.pdbx_seq_one_letter_code
_entity_poly.pdbx_strand_id
1 'polypeptide(L)' 'MKKHKITVDELVNKFPNKYELAIACGKLARIKLQNGVAKSKVMDIVFEEVMEDKIKIEEN' A
#
# COMPACT_ATOMS: atom_id res chain seq x y z
N MET A 1 -15.28 -6.52 -14.26
CA MET A 1 -14.52 -5.25 -14.35
C MET A 1 -13.05 -5.62 -14.48
N LYS A 2 -12.32 -5.14 -15.49
CA LYS A 2 -10.86 -5.36 -15.54
C LYS A 2 -10.26 -4.73 -14.29
N LYS A 3 -9.63 -5.51 -13.42
CA LYS A 3 -8.86 -4.95 -12.31
C LYS A 3 -7.76 -4.09 -12.92
N HIS A 4 -7.85 -2.78 -12.74
CA HIS A 4 -6.76 -1.87 -13.07
C HIS A 4 -5.54 -2.32 -12.27
N LYS A 5 -4.42 -2.55 -12.95
CA LYS A 5 -3.21 -2.98 -12.27
C LYS A 5 -2.49 -1.73 -11.79
N ILE A 6 -2.51 -1.51 -10.48
CA ILE A 6 -1.85 -0.36 -9.85
C ILE A 6 -0.34 -0.44 -10.16
N THR A 7 0.19 0.64 -10.70
CA THR A 7 1.61 0.79 -11.03
C THR A 7 2.37 1.48 -9.92
N VAL A 8 3.70 1.31 -9.90
CA VAL A 8 4.56 1.99 -8.92
C VAL A 8 4.51 3.51 -9.11
N ASP A 9 4.45 3.98 -10.36
CA ASP A 9 4.39 5.42 -10.66
C ASP A 9 3.12 6.07 -10.09
N GLU A 10 1.96 5.38 -10.16
CA GLU A 10 0.71 5.85 -9.54
C GLU A 10 0.82 5.96 -8.02
N LEU A 11 1.49 5.00 -7.37
CA LEU A 11 1.71 5.02 -5.94
C LEU A 11 2.66 6.15 -5.52
N VAL A 12 3.73 6.39 -6.28
CA VAL A 12 4.68 7.49 -6.02
C VAL A 12 4.05 8.86 -6.28
N ASN A 13 3.11 8.97 -7.22
CA ASN A 13 2.36 10.22 -7.41
C ASN A 13 1.46 10.56 -6.21
N LYS A 14 0.96 9.55 -5.48
CA LYS A 14 0.24 9.71 -4.21
C LYS A 14 1.19 9.91 -3.02
N PHE A 15 2.41 9.38 -3.14
CA PHE A 15 3.36 9.28 -2.05
C PHE A 15 4.70 9.94 -2.45
N PRO A 16 4.97 11.18 -2.02
CA PRO A 16 6.03 12.02 -2.58
C PRO A 16 7.44 11.43 -2.44
N ASN A 17 7.63 10.48 -1.53
CA ASN A 17 8.89 9.78 -1.29
C ASN A 17 8.73 8.25 -1.44
N LYS A 18 9.47 7.68 -2.41
CA LYS A 18 9.50 6.24 -2.68
C LYS A 18 9.95 5.39 -1.48
N TYR A 19 10.80 5.93 -0.61
CA TYR A 19 11.29 5.20 0.56
C TYR A 19 10.23 5.14 1.66
N GLU A 20 9.56 6.25 1.91
CA GLU A 20 8.44 6.30 2.87
C GLU A 20 7.27 5.44 2.39
N LEU A 21 6.97 5.45 1.09
CA LEU A 21 5.99 4.55 0.48
C LEU A 21 6.33 3.09 0.78
N ALA A 22 7.59 2.69 0.58
CA ALA A 22 8.04 1.32 0.85
C ALA A 22 7.91 0.95 2.34
N ILE A 23 8.28 1.86 3.23
CA ILE A 23 8.15 1.68 4.69
C ILE A 23 6.68 1.52 5.08
N ALA A 24 5.81 2.38 4.56
CA ALA A 24 4.37 2.37 4.82
C ALA A 24 3.72 1.08 4.34
N CYS A 25 3.98 0.72 3.09
CA CYS A 25 3.50 -0.53 2.49
C CYS A 25 3.96 -1.74 3.31
N GLY A 26 5.23 -1.74 3.74
CA GLY A 26 5.80 -2.82 4.57
C GLY A 26 5.11 -2.95 5.94
N LYS A 27 4.87 -1.82 6.62
CA LYS A 27 4.16 -1.80 7.91
C LYS A 27 2.73 -2.33 7.77
N LEU A 28 1.98 -1.86 6.77
CA LEU A 28 0.60 -2.29 6.53
C LEU A 28 0.50 -3.74 6.09
N ALA A 29 1.39 -4.18 5.20
CA ALA A 29 1.46 -5.58 4.78
C ALA A 29 1.70 -6.50 5.99
N ARG A 30 2.61 -6.11 6.90
CA ARG A 30 2.87 -6.87 8.13
C ARG A 30 1.62 -6.99 9.00
N ILE A 31 0.92 -5.89 9.25
CA ILE A 31 -0.32 -5.88 10.05
C ILE A 31 -1.39 -6.79 9.41
N LYS A 32 -1.60 -6.68 8.09
CA LYS A 32 -2.57 -7.51 7.37
C LYS A 32 -2.22 -8.99 7.39
N LEU A 33 -0.95 -9.34 7.23
CA LEU A 33 -0.48 -10.71 7.35
C LEU A 33 -0.74 -11.26 8.76
N GLN A 34 -0.49 -10.47 9.81
CA GLN A 34 -0.79 -10.85 11.19
C GLN A 34 -2.29 -11.05 11.42
N ASN A 35 -3.14 -10.29 10.72
CA ASN A 35 -4.60 -10.43 10.74
C ASN A 35 -5.14 -11.56 9.83
N GLY A 36 -4.26 -12.40 9.27
CA GLY A 36 -4.65 -13.58 8.49
C GLY A 36 -4.91 -13.34 7.00
N VAL A 37 -4.58 -12.16 6.46
CA VAL A 37 -4.69 -11.90 5.02
C VAL A 37 -3.68 -12.77 4.25
N ALA A 38 -4.14 -13.38 3.16
CA ALA A 38 -3.29 -14.24 2.33
C ALA A 38 -2.10 -13.48 1.72
N LYS A 39 -0.90 -14.07 1.79
CA LYS A 39 0.34 -13.51 1.22
C LYS A 39 0.20 -13.12 -0.26
N SER A 40 -0.56 -13.89 -1.04
CA SER A 40 -0.78 -13.64 -2.47
C SER A 40 -1.65 -12.41 -2.77
N LYS A 41 -2.39 -11.89 -1.78
CA LYS A 41 -3.31 -10.75 -1.95
C LYS A 41 -2.92 -9.53 -1.12
N VAL A 42 -1.97 -9.67 -0.19
CA VAL A 42 -1.70 -8.61 0.78
C VAL A 42 -1.22 -7.32 0.13
N MET A 43 -0.35 -7.42 -0.88
CA MET A 43 0.18 -6.23 -1.56
C MET A 43 -0.88 -5.56 -2.42
N ASP A 44 -1.75 -6.33 -3.09
CA ASP A 44 -2.88 -5.78 -3.85
C ASP A 44 -3.77 -4.93 -2.94
N ILE A 45 -4.11 -5.44 -1.75
CA ILE A 45 -4.94 -4.73 -0.77
C ILE A 45 -4.22 -3.48 -0.24
N VAL A 46 -2.92 -3.58 0.05
CA VAL A 46 -2.13 -2.43 0.52
C VAL A 46 -2.08 -1.34 -0.53
N PHE A 47 -1.84 -1.68 -1.80
CA PHE A 47 -1.80 -0.70 -2.88
C PHE A 47 -3.18 -0.06 -3.13
N GLU A 48 -4.25 -0.84 -3.06
CA GLU A 48 -5.62 -0.30 -3.11
C GLU A 48 -5.85 0.74 -1.98
N GLU A 49 -5.42 0.45 -0.75
CA GLU A 49 -5.55 1.39 0.38
C GLU A 49 -4.69 2.65 0.24
N VAL A 50 -3.50 2.56 -0.35
CA VAL A 50 -2.68 3.73 -0.71
C VAL A 50 -3.42 4.61 -1.70
N MET A 51 -3.98 4.01 -2.75
CA MET A 51 -4.69 4.74 -3.80
C MET A 51 -5.97 5.42 -3.29
N GLU A 52 -6.61 4.83 -2.28
CA GLU A 52 -7.81 5.37 -1.63
C GLU A 52 -7.50 6.42 -0.55
N ASP A 53 -6.25 6.86 -0.40
CA ASP A 53 -5.80 7.82 0.63
C ASP A 53 -6.16 7.39 2.08
N LYS A 54 -6.36 6.08 2.31
CA LYS A 54 -6.72 5.54 3.63
C LYS A 54 -5.53 5.48 4.59
N ILE A 55 -4.33 5.78 4.09
CA ILE A 55 -3.09 5.73 4.84
C ILE A 55 -2.68 7.16 5.17
N LYS A 56 -2.89 7.57 6.42
CA LYS A 56 -2.28 8.78 6.97
C LYS A 56 -0.92 8.39 7.54
N ILE A 57 0.15 8.94 6.96
CA ILE A 57 1.48 8.86 7.57
C ILE A 57 1.62 10.11 8.41
N GLU A 58 1.60 9.93 9.72
CA GLU A 58 2.02 10.99 10.63
C GLU A 58 3.56 11.03 10.58
N GLU A 59 4.11 12.13 10.08
CA GLU A 59 5.51 12.47 10.30
C GLU A 59 5.71 12.60 11.80
N ASN A 60 6.69 11.86 12.33
CA ASN A 60 7.01 11.83 13.74
C ASN A 60 8.25 12.70 14.03
#